data_AF-A0A1M4SV90-F1
#
_entry.id   AF-A0A1M4SV90-F1
#
_cell.length_a   1.000
_cell.length_b   1.000
_cell.length_c   1.000
_cell.angle_alpha   90.00
_cell.angle_beta   90.00
_cell.angle_gamma   90.00
#
_symmetry.space_group_name_H-M   'P 1'
#
loop_
_entity.id
_entity.type
_entity.pdbx_description
1 polymer ?
#
loop_
_entity_poly.entity_id
_entity_poly.type
_entity_poly.pdbx_seq_one_letter_code
_entity_poly.pdbx_strand_id
1 'polypeptide(L)'
;MAITAEQTLFDLRGLEETVYSGNVNKWSDIVARYSQDITQVSRSLDDAPSEEGETFASRKLNKGTTRTYYSDGLLSDLSTVDERGYQKPKLPKKNTSTLTPTQEWEGFVELIKETKFVVRLTNVKDATGSPTEAAEFEMRELPYADQKRLEIGSLVRWVVGFERLPNDQRQRVSRLHMRRLPVFTSKDIERAYADADDLLEGLTWDDAS
;
A
#
# COMPACT_ATOMS: atom_id res chain seq x y z
N MET A 1 -2.46 36.73 -22.10
CA MET A 1 -1.67 36.25 -20.95
C MET A 1 -1.80 34.74 -20.94
N ALA A 2 -0.70 34.03 -21.19
CA ALA A 2 -0.68 32.57 -21.25
C ALA A 2 -0.51 32.00 -19.84
N ILE A 3 -1.33 31.00 -19.49
CA ILE A 3 -1.16 30.18 -18.30
C ILE A 3 -0.60 28.83 -18.77
N THR A 4 0.56 28.48 -18.22
CA THR A 4 1.37 27.31 -18.57
C THR A 4 0.78 26.02 -18.00
N ALA A 5 0.89 24.92 -18.76
CA ALA A 5 0.24 23.63 -18.52
C ALA A 5 0.97 22.72 -17.51
N GLU A 6 1.25 23.20 -16.28
CA GLU A 6 1.93 22.40 -15.24
C GLU A 6 1.24 22.37 -13.87
N GLN A 7 -0.08 22.59 -13.81
CA GLN A 7 -0.84 22.43 -12.56
C GLN A 7 -2.08 21.55 -12.74
N THR A 8 -1.87 20.25 -12.80
CA THR A 8 -2.89 19.25 -12.47
C THR A 8 -2.21 18.14 -11.67
N LEU A 9 -2.05 18.36 -10.36
CA LEU A 9 -1.63 17.34 -9.42
C LEU A 9 -2.61 17.30 -8.25
N PHE A 10 -3.54 16.34 -8.33
CA PHE A 10 -4.33 15.74 -7.26
C PHE A 10 -4.90 16.67 -6.17
N ASP A 11 -6.13 17.14 -6.40
CA ASP A 11 -7.03 17.56 -5.33
C ASP A 11 -7.84 16.34 -4.86
N LEU A 12 -7.47 15.78 -3.70
CA LEU A 12 -8.21 14.73 -2.99
C LEU A 12 -8.76 15.27 -1.66
N ARG A 13 -9.21 16.53 -1.64
CA ARG A 13 -10.03 17.07 -0.54
C ARG A 13 -11.49 16.63 -0.70
N GLY A 14 -11.80 15.41 -0.29
CA GLY A 14 -13.19 14.93 -0.31
C GLY A 14 -13.46 13.60 0.40
N LEU A 15 -12.51 13.06 1.16
CA LEU A 15 -12.70 11.82 1.93
C LEU A 15 -12.58 12.12 3.42
N GLU A 16 -13.50 12.92 3.94
CA GLU A 16 -13.76 13.00 5.37
C GLU A 16 -14.66 11.82 5.80
N GLU A 17 -14.33 11.29 6.98
CA GLU A 17 -15.13 10.39 7.81
C GLU A 17 -15.56 9.02 7.23
N THR A 18 -14.64 8.05 7.30
CA THR A 18 -15.06 6.69 7.69
C THR A 18 -14.17 6.16 8.81
N VAL A 19 -14.75 6.10 10.01
CA VAL A 19 -14.21 5.38 11.17
C VAL A 19 -14.00 3.92 10.78
N TYR A 20 -12.76 3.44 10.87
CA TYR A 20 -12.39 2.05 10.58
C TYR A 20 -12.78 1.16 11.76
N SER A 21 -14.05 0.75 11.84
CA SER A 21 -14.46 -0.38 12.67
C SER A 21 -14.28 -1.66 11.85
N GLY A 22 -13.40 -2.56 12.27
CA GLY A 22 -13.03 -3.80 11.55
C GLY A 22 -14.16 -4.81 11.37
N ASN A 23 -15.19 -4.48 10.59
CA ASN A 23 -16.32 -5.33 10.27
C ASN A 23 -16.36 -5.61 8.76
N VAL A 24 -16.16 -6.86 8.38
CA VAL A 24 -15.94 -7.32 6.99
C VAL A 24 -17.21 -7.25 6.13
N ASN A 25 -18.39 -7.13 6.77
CA ASN A 25 -19.68 -7.06 6.10
C ASN A 25 -20.00 -5.70 5.44
N LYS A 26 -19.07 -4.74 5.45
CA LYS A 26 -19.29 -3.38 4.92
C LYS A 26 -18.78 -3.18 3.49
N TRP A 27 -18.04 -4.15 2.93
CA TRP A 27 -17.44 -4.04 1.59
C TRP A 27 -18.47 -4.10 0.47
N SER A 28 -19.57 -4.86 0.61
CA SER A 28 -20.64 -4.92 -0.39
C SER A 28 -21.35 -3.58 -0.54
N ASP A 29 -21.54 -2.83 0.56
CA ASP A 29 -22.24 -1.55 0.55
C ASP A 29 -21.41 -0.44 -0.08
N ILE A 30 -20.08 -0.49 0.12
CA ILE A 30 -19.13 0.43 -0.52
C ILE A 30 -19.12 0.17 -2.03
N VAL A 31 -19.02 -1.10 -2.47
CA VAL A 31 -19.02 -1.45 -3.89
C VAL A 31 -20.35 -1.10 -4.57
N ALA A 32 -21.49 -1.30 -3.88
CA ALA A 32 -22.81 -0.92 -4.38
C ALA A 32 -22.92 0.60 -4.62
N ARG A 33 -22.43 1.44 -3.70
CA ARG A 33 -22.41 2.91 -3.89
C ARG A 33 -21.55 3.34 -5.06
N TYR A 34 -20.35 2.79 -5.21
CA TYR A 34 -19.45 3.15 -6.33
C TYR A 34 -20.03 2.79 -7.71
N SER A 35 -20.84 1.73 -7.81
CA SER A 35 -21.51 1.38 -9.08
C SER A 35 -22.63 2.35 -9.48
N GLN A 36 -23.28 3.01 -8.52
CA GLN A 36 -24.32 4.01 -8.82
C GLN A 36 -23.71 5.33 -9.34
N ASP A 37 -22.56 5.76 -8.81
CA ASP A 37 -21.90 7.00 -9.23
C ASP A 37 -21.33 6.93 -10.66
N ILE A 38 -20.80 5.77 -11.08
CA ILE A 38 -20.32 5.55 -12.46
C ILE A 38 -21.47 5.67 -13.48
N THR A 39 -22.70 5.38 -13.06
CA THR A 39 -23.88 5.46 -13.94
C THR A 39 -24.44 6.89 -14.05
N GLN A 40 -24.11 7.79 -13.12
CA GLN A 40 -24.52 9.20 -13.21
C GLN A 40 -23.55 10.02 -14.06
N VAL A 41 -22.25 9.72 -14.02
CA VAL A 41 -21.23 10.41 -14.85
C VAL A 41 -21.41 10.12 -16.34
N SER A 42 -21.96 8.95 -16.72
CA SER A 42 -22.27 8.65 -18.12
C SER A 42 -23.53 9.37 -18.64
N ARG A 43 -24.41 9.88 -17.78
CA ARG A 43 -25.59 10.67 -18.20
C ARG A 43 -25.31 12.16 -18.37
N SER A 44 -24.26 12.69 -17.74
CA SER A 44 -23.89 14.12 -17.88
C SER A 44 -23.02 14.41 -19.11
N LEU A 45 -22.68 13.40 -19.91
CA LEU A 45 -21.93 13.54 -21.17
C LEU A 45 -22.84 13.64 -22.41
N ASP A 46 -24.15 13.50 -22.25
CA ASP A 46 -25.13 13.59 -23.34
C ASP A 46 -25.76 15.00 -23.53
N ASP A 47 -25.47 15.97 -22.64
CA ASP A 47 -26.09 17.31 -22.62
C ASP A 47 -25.20 18.44 -23.22
N ALA A 48 -24.23 18.10 -24.06
CA ALA A 48 -23.46 19.12 -24.80
C ALA A 48 -24.27 19.64 -26.02
N PRO A 49 -24.52 20.95 -26.17
CA PRO A 49 -25.19 21.49 -27.34
C PRO A 49 -24.29 21.36 -28.58
N SER A 50 -24.76 20.59 -29.56
CA SER A 50 -24.11 20.39 -30.86
C SER A 50 -24.28 21.62 -31.75
N GLU A 51 -23.17 22.27 -32.12
CA GLU A 51 -23.13 23.19 -33.26
C GLU A 51 -23.33 22.42 -34.58
N GLU A 52 -24.03 23.07 -35.50
CA GLU A 52 -24.47 22.54 -36.79
C GLU A 52 -23.30 22.21 -37.74
N GLY A 53 -23.39 21.07 -38.43
CA GLY A 53 -22.50 20.81 -39.57
C GLY A 53 -22.42 19.36 -40.04
N GLU A 54 -23.15 19.07 -41.12
CA GLU A 54 -22.85 18.05 -42.15
C GLU A 54 -23.16 16.56 -41.88
N THR A 55 -24.39 16.22 -42.28
CA THR A 55 -24.81 15.02 -43.03
C THR A 55 -23.75 13.99 -43.42
N PHE A 56 -23.83 12.79 -42.82
CA PHE A 56 -23.53 11.53 -43.52
C PHE A 56 -24.54 10.43 -43.17
N ALA A 57 -25.25 10.00 -44.22
CA ALA A 57 -26.18 8.90 -44.41
C ALA A 57 -26.45 7.92 -43.24
N SER A 58 -27.66 8.00 -42.69
CA SER A 58 -28.29 6.95 -41.88
C SER A 58 -28.60 5.71 -42.73
N ARG A 59 -27.80 4.65 -42.61
CA ARG A 59 -28.14 3.34 -43.16
C ARG A 59 -29.10 2.64 -42.18
N LYS A 60 -30.38 2.57 -42.57
CA LYS A 60 -31.48 1.95 -41.80
C LYS A 60 -31.12 0.51 -41.40
N LEU A 61 -31.00 0.24 -40.10
CA LEU A 61 -31.07 -1.13 -39.58
C LEU A 61 -32.53 -1.58 -39.56
N ASN A 62 -32.83 -2.59 -40.38
CA ASN A 62 -34.11 -3.27 -40.37
C ASN A 62 -34.24 -4.13 -39.12
N LYS A 63 -35.40 -4.00 -38.45
CA LYS A 63 -35.87 -4.88 -37.39
C LYS A 63 -36.04 -6.30 -37.97
N GLY A 64 -35.31 -7.27 -37.42
CA GLY A 64 -35.41 -8.66 -37.80
C GLY A 64 -34.96 -9.58 -36.67
N THR A 65 -35.95 -10.06 -35.92
CA THR A 65 -36.03 -11.41 -35.37
C THR A 65 -34.81 -11.95 -34.63
N THR A 66 -34.88 -11.91 -33.30
CA THR A 66 -34.10 -12.79 -32.41
C THR A 66 -34.36 -14.24 -32.81
N ARG A 67 -33.39 -14.84 -33.50
CA ARG A 67 -33.35 -16.28 -33.76
C ARG A 67 -32.12 -16.81 -33.06
N THR A 68 -32.33 -17.37 -31.88
CA THR A 68 -31.31 -18.12 -31.14
C THR A 68 -30.98 -19.36 -31.97
N TYR A 69 -29.94 -19.24 -32.79
CA TYR A 69 -29.25 -20.40 -33.34
C TYR A 69 -28.21 -20.81 -32.32
N TYR A 70 -28.49 -21.87 -31.56
CA TYR A 70 -27.42 -22.76 -31.14
C TYR A 70 -26.93 -23.46 -32.41
N SER A 71 -26.02 -22.82 -33.14
CA SER A 71 -25.20 -23.49 -34.13
C SER A 71 -24.16 -24.30 -33.36
N ASP A 72 -24.41 -25.59 -33.30
CA ASP A 72 -23.60 -26.66 -32.71
C ASP A 72 -22.24 -26.87 -33.44
N GLY A 73 -21.65 -25.79 -33.96
CA GLY A 73 -20.50 -25.84 -34.87
C GLY A 73 -19.61 -24.60 -34.87
N LEU A 74 -19.82 -23.62 -33.99
CA LEU A 74 -18.92 -22.45 -33.84
C LEU A 74 -17.91 -22.60 -32.70
N LEU A 75 -18.06 -23.62 -31.85
CA LEU A 75 -17.11 -23.94 -30.77
C LEU A 75 -15.99 -24.89 -31.21
N SER A 76 -16.12 -25.56 -32.36
CA SER A 76 -15.07 -26.42 -32.91
C SER A 76 -13.93 -25.61 -33.54
N ASP A 77 -14.22 -24.43 -34.10
CA ASP A 77 -13.19 -23.60 -34.77
C ASP A 77 -12.39 -22.70 -33.81
N LEU A 78 -12.85 -22.54 -32.56
CA LEU A 78 -12.04 -21.93 -31.50
C LEU A 78 -11.12 -22.94 -30.80
N SER A 79 -11.18 -24.23 -31.15
CA SER A 79 -10.35 -25.28 -30.52
C SER A 79 -8.96 -25.43 -31.14
N THR A 80 -8.74 -24.87 -32.32
CA THR A 80 -7.39 -24.60 -32.85
C THR A 80 -6.87 -23.27 -32.32
N VAL A 81 -6.82 -23.12 -30.99
CA VAL A 81 -5.92 -22.14 -30.39
C VAL A 81 -4.52 -22.66 -30.65
N ASP A 82 -3.94 -22.15 -31.73
CA ASP A 82 -2.54 -22.24 -32.09
C ASP A 82 -1.67 -22.27 -30.82
N GLU A 83 -0.87 -23.34 -30.65
CA GLU A 83 0.08 -23.54 -29.55
C GLU A 83 1.23 -22.52 -29.55
N ARG A 84 1.04 -21.35 -30.19
CA ARG A 84 1.84 -20.15 -29.97
C ARG A 84 1.64 -19.72 -28.52
N GLY A 85 2.37 -20.39 -27.63
CA GLY A 85 2.30 -20.25 -26.19
C GLY A 85 2.15 -18.79 -25.81
N TYR A 86 1.11 -18.51 -25.03
CA TYR A 86 0.83 -17.19 -24.49
C TYR A 86 2.10 -16.66 -23.81
N GLN A 87 2.85 -15.81 -24.50
CA GLN A 87 3.94 -15.09 -23.87
C GLN A 87 3.31 -13.97 -23.06
N LYS A 88 3.19 -14.21 -21.75
CA LYS A 88 2.77 -13.20 -20.79
C LYS A 88 3.58 -11.92 -21.06
N PRO A 89 2.95 -10.79 -21.42
CA PRO A 89 3.67 -9.59 -21.77
C PRO A 89 4.60 -9.21 -20.61
N LYS A 90 5.89 -8.98 -20.92
CA LYS A 90 6.88 -8.54 -19.94
C LYS A 90 6.44 -7.15 -19.47
N LEU A 91 5.87 -7.09 -18.27
CA LEU A 91 5.53 -5.82 -17.64
C LEU A 91 6.80 -4.95 -17.59
N PRO A 92 6.71 -3.65 -17.90
CA PRO A 92 7.84 -2.75 -17.78
C PRO A 92 8.36 -2.82 -16.34
N LYS A 93 9.68 -2.98 -16.18
CA LYS A 93 10.32 -2.96 -14.86
C LYS A 93 9.99 -1.60 -14.24
N LYS A 94 9.28 -1.62 -13.11
CA LYS A 94 9.00 -0.40 -12.35
C LYS A 94 10.35 0.13 -11.86
N ASN A 95 10.73 1.33 -12.29
CA ASN A 95 11.95 1.96 -11.80
C ASN A 95 11.72 2.36 -10.34
N THR A 96 12.10 1.48 -9.41
CA THR A 96 11.99 1.74 -7.97
C THR A 96 13.28 2.36 -7.46
N SER A 97 13.16 3.32 -6.54
CA SER A 97 14.34 3.81 -5.84
C SER A 97 14.91 2.75 -4.92
N THR A 98 16.24 2.74 -4.76
CA THR A 98 16.94 1.80 -3.87
C THR A 98 17.66 2.58 -2.79
N LEU A 99 17.45 2.21 -1.52
CA LEU A 99 18.12 2.81 -0.37
C LEU A 99 19.29 1.93 0.07
N THR A 100 20.49 2.51 0.14
CA THR A 100 21.68 1.90 0.72
C THR A 100 21.97 2.53 2.08
N PRO A 101 21.69 1.82 3.19
CA PRO A 101 21.89 2.35 4.54
C PRO A 101 23.38 2.48 4.85
N THR A 102 23.79 3.64 5.39
CA THR A 102 25.15 3.86 5.89
C THR A 102 25.20 3.62 7.39
N GLN A 103 24.22 4.18 8.11
CA GLN A 103 24.06 4.05 9.55
C GLN A 103 22.60 3.78 9.89
N GLU A 104 22.39 2.96 10.91
CA GLU A 104 21.06 2.56 11.35
C GLU A 104 20.97 2.55 12.86
N TRP A 105 19.79 2.92 13.33
CA TRP A 105 19.39 2.82 14.73
C TRP A 105 18.03 2.16 14.82
N GLU A 106 17.85 1.40 15.89
CA GLU A 106 16.58 0.83 16.28
C GLU A 106 16.24 1.29 17.70
N GLY A 107 14.97 1.51 17.97
CA GLY A 107 14.56 2.06 19.24
C GLY A 107 13.06 2.03 19.45
N PHE A 108 12.61 2.76 20.46
CA PHE A 108 11.18 2.91 20.77
C PHE A 108 10.83 4.34 21.13
N VAL A 109 9.57 4.69 20.93
CA VAL A 109 9.01 6.00 21.31
C VAL A 109 8.92 6.10 22.83
N GLU A 110 9.57 7.10 23.41
CA GLU A 110 9.58 7.35 24.86
C GLU A 110 8.54 8.41 25.25
N LEU A 111 8.38 9.46 24.44
CA LEU A 111 7.48 10.58 24.72
C LEU A 111 6.83 11.09 23.44
N ILE A 112 5.55 11.44 23.50
CA ILE A 112 4.83 12.09 22.40
C ILE A 112 4.35 13.47 22.88
N LYS A 113 4.64 14.50 22.08
CA LYS A 113 4.14 15.88 22.22
C LYS A 113 3.21 16.18 21.02
N GLU A 114 2.64 17.37 20.99
CA GLU A 114 1.65 17.77 19.96
C GLU A 114 2.20 17.69 18.52
N THR A 115 3.45 18.09 18.29
CA THR A 115 4.06 18.13 16.95
C THR A 115 5.35 17.34 16.83
N LYS A 116 5.78 16.73 17.94
CA LYS A 116 7.09 16.08 18.07
C LYS A 116 7.01 14.84 18.93
N PHE A 117 8.01 13.98 18.82
CA PHE A 117 8.15 12.82 19.67
C PHE A 117 9.62 12.55 19.95
N VAL A 118 9.89 11.91 21.08
CA VAL A 118 11.23 11.53 21.52
C VAL A 118 11.33 10.02 21.43
N VAL A 119 12.40 9.54 20.82
CA VAL A 119 12.73 8.11 20.74
C VAL A 119 14.03 7.84 21.46
N ARG A 120 14.11 6.65 22.03
CA ARG A 120 15.33 6.11 22.59
C ARG A 120 15.90 5.08 21.62
N LEU A 121 17.12 5.30 21.16
CA LEU A 121 17.73 4.65 20.02
C LEU A 121 19.02 3.91 20.39
N THR A 122 19.22 2.75 19.78
CA THR A 122 20.44 1.94 19.86
C THR A 122 20.97 1.75 18.45
N ASN A 123 22.29 1.92 18.28
CA ASN A 123 22.95 1.69 17.00
C ASN A 123 22.92 0.19 16.65
N VAL A 124 22.35 -0.16 15.49
CA VAL A 124 22.19 -1.56 15.06
C VAL A 124 23.54 -2.24 14.79
N LYS A 125 24.56 -1.46 14.41
CA LYS A 125 25.91 -1.98 14.09
C LYS A 125 26.82 -2.07 15.31
N ASP A 126 26.40 -1.49 16.43
CA ASP A 126 27.22 -1.46 17.64
C ASP A 126 26.80 -2.59 18.60
N ALA A 127 27.47 -3.73 18.45
CA ALA A 127 27.23 -4.91 19.28
C ALA A 127 27.73 -4.75 20.73
N THR A 128 28.47 -3.68 21.02
CA THR A 128 29.11 -3.45 22.32
C THR A 128 28.15 -2.88 23.38
N GLY A 129 26.87 -2.67 23.02
CA GLY A 129 25.86 -2.17 23.95
C GLY A 129 26.02 -0.67 24.23
N SER A 130 26.46 0.10 23.23
CA SER A 130 26.63 1.55 23.35
C SER A 130 25.40 2.24 23.94
N PRO A 131 25.62 3.33 24.71
CA PRO A 131 24.55 3.98 25.45
C PRO A 131 23.42 4.40 24.53
N THR A 132 22.20 4.05 24.92
CA THR A 132 20.97 4.47 24.23
C THR A 132 20.95 5.99 24.08
N GLU A 133 20.83 6.47 22.85
CA GLU A 133 20.73 7.90 22.53
C GLU A 133 19.26 8.32 22.52
N ALA A 134 18.95 9.49 23.07
CA ALA A 134 17.62 10.08 22.93
C ALA A 134 17.63 11.08 21.77
N ALA A 135 16.66 10.98 20.86
CA ALA A 135 16.51 11.90 19.74
C ALA A 135 15.07 12.39 19.63
N GLU A 136 14.91 13.68 19.33
CA GLU A 136 13.61 14.33 19.10
C GLU A 136 13.37 14.47 17.59
N PHE A 137 12.20 14.04 17.13
CA PHE A 137 11.78 14.10 15.73
C PHE A 137 10.44 14.84 15.61
N GLU A 138 10.20 15.46 14.46
CA GLU A 138 8.91 16.09 14.17
C GLU A 138 7.92 15.05 13.62
N MET A 139 6.64 15.15 13.99
CA MET A 139 5.60 14.23 13.48
C MET A 139 5.53 14.21 11.95
N ARG A 140 5.82 15.34 11.29
CA ARG A 140 5.82 15.45 9.83
C ARG A 140 6.93 14.66 9.12
N GLU A 141 7.96 14.23 9.85
CA GLU A 141 9.02 13.36 9.30
C GLU A 141 8.54 11.93 9.09
N LEU A 142 7.48 11.52 9.79
CA LEU A 142 6.84 10.23 9.59
C LEU A 142 5.83 10.28 8.42
N PRO A 143 5.71 9.20 7.64
CA PRO A 143 4.60 9.03 6.72
C PRO A 143 3.26 9.16 7.47
N TYR A 144 2.24 9.75 6.83
CA TYR A 144 0.92 9.93 7.44
C TYR A 144 0.30 8.62 7.97
N ALA A 145 0.56 7.49 7.30
CA ALA A 145 0.11 6.17 7.75
C ALA A 145 0.76 5.71 9.07
N ASP A 146 2.00 6.13 9.30
CA ASP A 146 2.78 5.82 10.50
C ASP A 146 2.47 6.80 11.64
N GLN A 147 2.16 8.06 11.32
CA GLN A 147 1.72 9.06 12.31
C GLN A 147 0.50 8.59 13.10
N LYS A 148 -0.48 7.94 12.43
CA LYS A 148 -1.70 7.41 13.07
C LYS A 148 -1.45 6.25 14.04
N ARG A 149 -0.25 5.66 14.00
CA ARG A 149 0.15 4.50 14.81
C ARG A 149 1.22 4.85 15.82
N LEU A 150 1.52 6.14 15.96
CA LEU A 150 2.55 6.61 16.87
C LEU A 150 2.00 6.52 18.29
N GLU A 151 2.47 5.51 19.02
CA GLU A 151 2.16 5.30 20.43
C GLU A 151 3.45 5.16 21.22
N ILE A 152 3.43 5.51 22.51
CA ILE A 152 4.56 5.29 23.41
C ILE A 152 4.89 3.78 23.43
N GLY A 153 6.16 3.43 23.33
CA GLY A 153 6.65 2.06 23.22
C GLY A 153 6.67 1.51 21.78
N SER A 154 6.13 2.22 20.80
CA SER A 154 6.19 1.79 19.40
C SER A 154 7.62 1.70 18.91
N LEU A 155 7.94 0.63 18.18
CA LEU A 155 9.28 0.41 17.63
C LEU A 155 9.56 1.29 16.42
N VAL A 156 10.74 1.88 16.39
CA VAL A 156 11.18 2.83 15.38
C VAL A 156 12.51 2.35 14.81
N ARG A 157 12.65 2.42 13.48
CA ARG A 157 13.94 2.28 12.80
C ARG A 157 14.30 3.59 12.12
N TRP A 158 15.47 4.10 12.46
CA TRP A 158 16.04 5.29 11.84
C TRP A 158 17.20 4.88 10.93
N VAL A 159 17.14 5.28 9.67
CA VAL A 159 18.12 4.93 8.65
C VAL A 159 18.68 6.19 8.03
N VAL A 160 20.00 6.34 8.06
CA VAL A 160 20.71 7.37 7.33
C VAL A 160 21.56 6.72 6.25
N GLY A 161 21.40 7.17 5.01
CA GLY A 161 22.08 6.55 3.88
C GLY A 161 21.91 7.29 2.57
N PHE A 162 22.07 6.54 1.48
CA PHE A 162 21.96 7.06 0.13
C PHE A 162 20.81 6.39 -0.61
N GLU A 163 19.94 7.19 -1.18
CA GLU A 163 18.91 6.72 -2.09
C GLU A 163 19.32 6.98 -3.54
N ARG A 164 19.20 5.95 -4.37
CA ARG A 164 19.32 6.05 -5.82
C ARG A 164 17.91 6.18 -6.40
N LEU A 165 17.63 7.32 -7.01
CA LEU A 165 16.37 7.62 -7.67
C LEU A 165 16.28 6.92 -9.04
N PRO A 166 15.07 6.79 -9.61
CA PRO A 166 14.86 6.21 -10.95
C PRO A 166 15.67 6.83 -12.09
N ASN A 167 16.05 8.11 -11.94
CA ASN A 167 16.85 8.88 -12.89
C ASN A 167 18.37 8.73 -12.65
N ASP A 168 18.78 7.74 -11.86
CA ASP A 168 20.16 7.48 -11.47
C ASP A 168 20.81 8.51 -10.54
N GLN A 169 20.06 9.52 -10.11
CA GLN A 169 20.55 10.52 -9.17
C GLN A 169 20.69 9.90 -7.77
N ARG A 170 21.81 10.21 -7.11
CA ARG A 170 22.08 9.80 -5.73
C ARG A 170 21.81 10.96 -4.79
N GLN A 171 20.99 10.74 -3.78
CA GLN A 171 20.72 11.70 -2.71
C GLN A 171 21.01 11.11 -1.34
N ARG A 172 21.47 11.94 -0.40
CA ARG A 172 21.59 11.56 1.01
C ARG A 172 20.22 11.69 1.65
N VAL A 173 19.79 10.65 2.36
CA VAL A 173 18.47 10.62 3.01
C VAL A 173 18.60 10.20 4.47
N SER A 174 17.69 10.73 5.27
CA SER A 174 17.38 10.32 6.63
C SER A 174 15.93 9.86 6.61
N ARG A 175 15.67 8.60 6.98
CA ARG A 175 14.32 8.03 6.97
C ARG A 175 14.00 7.38 8.30
N LEU A 176 12.82 7.69 8.79
CA LEU A 176 12.26 7.11 9.99
C LEU A 176 11.05 6.26 9.60
N HIS A 177 11.01 5.01 10.04
CA HIS A 177 9.88 4.11 9.79
C HIS A 177 9.45 3.44 11.09
N MET A 178 8.13 3.28 11.24
CA MET A 178 7.57 2.51 12.35
C MET A 178 7.65 1.03 12.03
N ARG A 179 8.33 0.26 12.87
CA ARG A 179 8.45 -1.19 12.69
C ARG A 179 7.13 -1.84 13.09
N ARG A 180 6.56 -2.61 12.17
CA ARG A 180 5.39 -3.45 12.46
C ARG A 180 5.88 -4.72 13.13
N LEU A 181 5.47 -4.92 14.37
CA LEU A 181 5.56 -6.23 14.98
C LEU A 181 4.57 -7.17 14.29
N PRO A 182 4.94 -8.45 14.09
CA PRO A 182 3.96 -9.44 13.66
C PRO A 182 2.78 -9.43 14.65
N VAL A 183 1.57 -9.62 14.14
CA VAL A 183 0.39 -9.77 14.98
C VAL A 183 0.51 -11.15 15.64
N PHE A 184 0.82 -11.18 16.93
CA PHE A 184 0.79 -12.42 17.70
C PHE A 184 -0.65 -12.90 17.86
N THR A 185 -0.91 -14.12 17.44
CA THR A 185 -2.19 -14.80 17.67
C THR A 185 -2.20 -15.45 19.04
N SER A 186 -3.38 -15.79 19.58
CA SER A 186 -3.48 -16.53 20.84
C SER A 186 -2.70 -17.85 20.79
N LYS A 187 -2.67 -18.51 19.63
CA LYS A 187 -1.89 -19.73 19.40
C LYS A 187 -0.39 -19.50 19.49
N ASP A 188 0.11 -18.35 19.01
CA ASP A 188 1.54 -18.03 19.11
C ASP A 188 1.95 -17.82 20.57
N ILE A 189 1.06 -17.24 21.36
CA ILE A 189 1.26 -17.04 22.80
C ILE A 189 1.24 -18.38 23.54
N GLU A 190 0.23 -19.23 23.29
CA GLU A 190 0.13 -20.58 23.86
C GLU A 190 1.37 -21.42 23.53
N ARG A 191 1.83 -21.36 22.28
CA ARG A 191 3.06 -22.04 21.85
C ARG A 191 4.29 -21.52 22.58
N ALA A 192 4.42 -20.20 22.73
CA ALA A 192 5.55 -19.61 23.45
C ALA A 192 5.58 -20.03 24.93
N TYR A 193 4.42 -20.21 25.57
CA TYR A 193 4.34 -20.76 26.93
C TYR A 193 4.75 -22.23 26.99
N ALA A 194 4.25 -23.05 26.06
CA ALA A 194 4.66 -24.46 25.99
C ALA A 194 6.17 -24.61 25.76
N ASP A 195 6.74 -23.84 24.83
CA ASP A 195 8.18 -23.84 24.56
C ASP A 195 8.99 -23.39 25.81
N ALA A 196 8.46 -22.48 26.63
CA ALA A 196 9.10 -22.04 27.86
C ALA A 196 9.06 -23.10 28.97
N ASP A 197 7.94 -23.81 29.10
CA ASP A 197 7.80 -24.92 30.05
C ASP A 197 8.75 -26.07 29.69
N ASP A 198 8.84 -26.43 28.41
CA ASP A 198 9.79 -27.45 27.91
C ASP A 198 11.24 -27.09 28.23
N LEU A 199 11.61 -25.81 28.10
CA LEU A 199 12.95 -25.32 28.45
C LEU A 199 13.22 -25.37 29.95
N LEU A 200 12.21 -25.09 30.78
CA LEU A 200 12.33 -25.15 32.24
C LEU A 200 12.48 -26.60 32.73
N GLU A 201 11.74 -27.55 32.15
CA GLU A 201 11.86 -28.97 32.49
C GLU A 201 13.22 -29.57 32.09
N GLY A 202 13.80 -29.05 31.00
CA GLY A 202 15.14 -29.46 30.54
C GLY A 202 16.31 -28.88 31.32
N LEU A 203 16.08 -27.89 32.19
CA LEU A 203 17.13 -27.29 33.03
C LEU A 203 17.36 -28.14 34.29
N THR A 204 18.29 -29.08 34.22
CA THR A 204 18.88 -29.69 35.42
C THR A 204 19.77 -28.68 36.12
N TRP A 205 19.27 -28.11 37.21
CA TRP A 205 20.09 -27.32 38.12
C TRP A 205 21.07 -28.26 38.81
N ASP A 206 22.32 -28.30 38.36
CA ASP A 206 23.42 -28.86 39.14
C ASP A 206 23.60 -27.95 40.36
N ASP A 207 22.86 -28.24 41.42
CA ASP A 207 23.08 -27.66 42.74
C ASP A 207 24.50 -28.05 43.17
N ALA A 208 25.42 -27.10 43.00
CA ALA A 208 26.82 -27.24 43.36
C ALA A 208 26.94 -27.63 44.84
N SER A 209 27.43 -28.86 45.05
CA SER A 209 27.93 -29.40 46.31
C SER A 209 29.19 -28.70 46.80
#